data_AF-A0A2V6G1Q5-F1
#
_entry.id   AF-A0A2V6G1Q5-F1
#
_cell.length_a   1.000
_cell.length_b   1.000
_cell.length_c   1.000
_cell.angle_alpha   90.00
_cell.angle_beta   90.00
_cell.angle_gamma   90.00
#
_symmetry.space_group_name_H-M   'P 1'
#
loop_
_entity.id
_entity.type
_entity.pdbx_description
1 polymer ?
#
loop_
_entity_poly.entity_id
_entity_poly.type
_entity_poly.pdbx_seq_one_letter_code
_entity_poly.pdbx_strand_id
1 'polypeptide(L)'
;MVLDIGLPGIDGFQVLRRLRAQHVVSRVLLLTARSAVNDRVTGLRLGADDYLPKPFAMRELVARGRRYPEQSLMSLNVGDLTLDLDTHNAYRSAQR
;
A
#
# COMPACT_ATOMS: atom_id res chain seq x y z
N MET A 1 -0.20 -4.44 2.62
CA MET A 1 -0.27 -4.54 4.09
C MET A 1 -1.69 -4.29 4.56
N VAL A 2 -2.13 -4.94 5.63
CA VAL A 2 -3.41 -4.70 6.29
C VAL A 2 -3.15 -4.05 7.65
N LEU A 3 -3.84 -2.96 7.97
CA LEU A 3 -3.62 -2.16 9.19
C LEU A 3 -4.94 -1.93 9.93
N ASP A 4 -5.01 -2.34 11.19
CA ASP A 4 -6.15 -1.99 12.05
C ASP A 4 -6.02 -0.54 12.54
N ILE A 5 -7.11 0.23 12.54
CA ILE A 5 -7.13 1.58 13.12
C ILE A 5 -7.29 1.51 14.65
N GLY A 6 -8.01 0.51 15.14
CA GLY A 6 -8.29 0.33 16.56
C GLY A 6 -7.16 -0.39 17.31
N LEU A 7 -5.90 -0.11 16.98
CA LEU A 7 -4.76 -0.72 17.65
C LEU A 7 -4.70 -0.32 19.14
N PRO A 8 -4.37 -1.23 20.05
CA PRO A 8 -4.14 -0.89 21.44
C PRO A 8 -2.88 -0.01 21.58
N GLY A 9 -2.99 1.10 22.29
CA GLY A 9 -1.86 1.98 22.64
C GLY A 9 -1.42 2.98 21.55
N ILE A 10 -1.80 2.81 20.29
CA ILE A 10 -1.53 3.77 19.21
C ILE A 10 -2.70 3.84 18.23
N ASP A 11 -3.05 5.03 17.78
CA ASP A 11 -4.05 5.18 16.71
C ASP A 11 -3.45 4.71 15.37
N GLY A 12 -4.10 3.77 14.68
CA GLY A 12 -3.62 3.28 13.39
C GLY A 12 -3.52 4.37 12.32
N PHE A 13 -4.25 5.49 12.41
CA PHE A 13 -4.00 6.65 11.55
C PHE A 13 -2.64 7.29 11.79
N GLN A 14 -2.17 7.31 13.05
CA GLN A 14 -0.83 7.78 13.38
C GLN A 14 0.23 6.83 12.80
N VAL A 15 -0.02 5.52 12.82
CA VAL A 15 0.84 4.52 12.17
C VAL A 15 0.92 4.78 10.67
N LEU A 16 -0.21 4.95 9.99
CA LEU A 16 -0.26 5.26 8.56
C LEU A 16 0.54 6.53 8.24
N ARG A 17 0.36 7.61 9.02
CA ARG A 17 1.09 8.85 8.84
C ARG A 17 2.61 8.66 8.96
N ARG A 18 3.06 7.86 9.94
CA ARG A 18 4.50 7.54 10.11
C ARG A 18 5.04 6.74 8.93
N LEU A 19 4.29 5.77 8.43
CA LEU A 19 4.69 4.98 7.25
C LEU A 19 4.87 5.87 6.01
N ARG A 20 3.93 6.79 5.78
CA ARG A 20 4.03 7.74 4.66
C ARG A 20 5.16 8.75 4.83
N ALA A 21 5.39 9.25 6.05
CA ALA A 21 6.55 10.09 6.35
C ALA A 21 7.90 9.37 6.14
N GLN A 22 7.94 8.06 6.35
CA GLN A 22 9.10 7.21 6.09
C GLN A 22 9.22 6.78 4.62
N HIS A 23 8.42 7.33 3.72
CA HIS A 23 8.40 6.97 2.29
C HIS A 23 8.17 5.48 2.03
N VAL A 24 7.52 4.78 2.96
CA VAL A 24 7.08 3.41 2.72
C VAL A 24 6.03 3.47 1.61
N VAL A 25 6.31 2.87 0.46
CA VAL A 25 5.42 2.87 -0.72
C VAL A 25 4.43 1.71 -0.72
N SER A 26 4.54 0.80 0.24
CA SER A 26 3.66 -0.36 0.31
C SER A 26 2.20 0.07 0.48
N ARG A 27 1.31 -0.67 -0.18
CA ARG A 27 -0.13 -0.42 -0.10
C ARG A 27 -0.67 -0.77 1.28
N VAL A 28 -1.61 0.04 1.77
CA VAL A 28 -2.25 -0.12 3.07
C VAL A 28 -3.76 -0.21 2.92
N LEU A 29 -4.33 -1.37 3.27
CA LEU A 29 -5.76 -1.56 3.49
C LEU A 29 -6.07 -1.33 4.96
N LEU A 30 -6.92 -0.35 5.26
CA LEU A 30 -7.34 -0.05 6.63
C LEU A 30 -8.51 -0.95 7.07
N LEU A 31 -8.41 -1.54 8.26
CA LEU A 31 -9.49 -2.25 8.94
C LEU A 31 -9.95 -1.45 10.14
N THR A 32 -11.27 -1.33 10.37
CA THR A 32 -11.74 -0.57 11.54
C THR A 32 -13.20 -0.79 11.87
N ALA A 33 -13.54 -0.75 13.16
CA ALA A 33 -14.94 -0.71 13.59
C ALA A 33 -15.60 0.67 13.37
N ARG A 34 -14.79 1.71 13.07
CA ARG A 34 -15.28 3.05 12.76
C ARG A 34 -15.88 3.03 11.35
N SER A 35 -17.20 3.08 11.22
CA SER A 35 -17.88 2.95 9.92
C SER A 35 -18.34 4.28 9.33
N ALA A 36 -18.09 5.41 10.03
CA ALA A 36 -18.49 6.72 9.57
C ALA A 36 -17.77 7.11 8.28
N VAL A 37 -18.48 7.80 7.39
CA VAL A 37 -17.94 8.30 6.12
C VAL A 37 -16.71 9.18 6.36
N ASN A 38 -16.73 10.00 7.41
CA ASN A 38 -15.63 10.90 7.76
C ASN A 38 -14.33 10.14 8.08
N ASP A 39 -14.39 9.00 8.77
CA ASP A 39 -13.21 8.18 9.08
C ASP A 39 -12.60 7.58 7.81
N ARG A 40 -13.46 7.12 6.89
CA ARG A 40 -13.03 6.59 5.60
C ARG A 40 -12.34 7.65 4.74
N VAL A 41 -12.95 8.83 4.63
CA VAL A 41 -12.39 9.97 3.89
C VAL A 41 -11.05 10.39 4.49
N THR A 42 -10.95 10.41 5.83
CA THR A 42 -9.71 10.72 6.54
C THR A 42 -8.61 9.71 6.22
N GLY A 43 -8.89 8.41 6.30
CA GLY A 43 -7.93 7.36 5.99
C GLY A 43 -7.39 7.44 4.56
N LEU A 44 -8.26 7.67 3.58
CA LEU A 44 -7.87 7.82 2.18
C LEU A 44 -7.01 9.07 1.95
N ARG A 45 -7.37 10.21 2.56
CA ARG A 45 -6.56 11.45 2.51
C ARG A 45 -5.17 11.29 3.14
N LEU A 46 -5.04 10.42 4.13
CA LEU A 46 -3.76 10.09 4.77
C LEU A 46 -2.89 9.12 3.95
N GLY A 47 -3.37 8.67 2.78
CA GLY A 47 -2.61 7.80 1.87
C GLY A 47 -2.83 6.31 2.11
N ALA A 48 -3.98 5.92 2.67
CA ALA A 48 -4.45 4.55 2.56
C ALA A 48 -5.00 4.27 1.15
N ASP A 49 -4.82 3.04 0.69
CA ASP A 49 -5.22 2.63 -0.67
C ASP A 49 -6.67 2.14 -0.71
N ASP A 50 -7.13 1.53 0.39
CA ASP A 50 -8.51 1.07 0.53
C ASP A 50 -8.89 0.97 2.02
N TYR A 51 -10.17 0.73 2.27
CA TYR A 51 -10.78 0.70 3.60
C TYR A 51 -11.85 -0.38 3.71
N LEU A 52 -11.84 -1.13 4.80
CA LEU A 52 -12.79 -2.21 5.08
C LEU A 52 -13.31 -2.13 6.52
N PRO A 53 -14.60 -1.80 6.74
CA PRO A 53 -15.17 -1.74 8.08
C PRO A 53 -15.34 -3.13 8.72
N LYS A 54 -15.21 -3.22 10.06
CA LYS A 54 -15.51 -4.38 10.88
C LYS A 54 -16.97 -4.33 11.37
N PRO A 55 -17.69 -5.47 11.45
CA PRO A 55 -17.27 -6.80 11.01
C PRO A 55 -17.29 -6.92 9.47
N PHE A 56 -16.39 -7.73 8.91
CA PHE A 56 -16.31 -7.99 7.46
C PHE A 56 -16.33 -9.49 7.16
N ALA A 57 -16.76 -9.84 5.95
CA ALA A 57 -16.63 -11.20 5.45
C ALA A 57 -15.19 -11.46 4.98
N MET A 58 -14.64 -12.64 5.27
CA MET A 58 -13.29 -13.00 4.82
C MET A 58 -13.14 -12.92 3.29
N ARG A 59 -14.20 -13.25 2.56
CA ARG A 59 -14.24 -13.12 1.09
C ARG A 59 -14.05 -11.67 0.63
N GLU A 60 -14.57 -10.70 1.36
CA GLU A 60 -14.39 -9.28 1.02
C GLU A 60 -12.95 -8.82 1.23
N LEU A 61 -12.33 -9.23 2.35
CA LEU A 61 -10.92 -8.96 2.61
C LEU A 61 -10.03 -9.53 1.50
N VAL A 62 -10.25 -10.78 1.10
CA VAL A 62 -9.50 -11.43 0.01
C VAL A 62 -9.72 -10.71 -1.32
N ALA A 63 -10.97 -10.34 -1.64
CA ALA A 63 -11.29 -9.64 -2.87
C ALA A 63 -10.57 -8.27 -2.95
N ARG A 64 -10.60 -7.48 -1.87
CA ARG A 64 -9.92 -6.17 -1.81
C ARG A 64 -8.40 -6.30 -1.82
N GLY A 65 -7.85 -7.31 -1.14
CA GLY A 65 -6.41 -7.59 -1.17
C GLY A 65 -5.90 -7.98 -2.55
N ARG A 66 -6.71 -8.68 -3.35
CA ARG A 66 -6.36 -9.08 -4.73
C ARG A 66 -6.67 -8.01 -5.78
N ARG A 67 -7.61 -7.11 -5.51
CA ARG A 67 -8.15 -6.13 -6.49
C ARG A 67 -7.08 -5.20 -7.05
N TYR A 68 -6.00 -4.96 -6.33
CA TYR A 68 -4.99 -4.00 -6.74
C TYR A 68 -3.72 -4.74 -7.13
N PRO A 69 -3.39 -4.86 -8.43
CA PRO A 69 -2.21 -5.59 -8.90
C PRO A 69 -0.97 -5.00 -8.26
N GLU A 70 -0.04 -5.84 -7.81
CA GLU A 70 1.29 -5.39 -7.39
C GLU A 70 1.79 -4.37 -8.43
N GLN A 71 2.38 -3.27 -7.99
CA GLN A 71 3.10 -2.43 -8.94
C GLN A 71 4.13 -3.36 -9.58
N SER A 72 3.86 -3.79 -10.82
CA SER A 72 4.84 -4.53 -11.59
C SER A 72 6.06 -3.62 -11.59
N LEU A 73 7.15 -4.08 -10.97
CA LEU A 73 8.41 -3.38 -11.11
C LEU A 73 8.70 -3.45 -12.60
N MET A 74 8.48 -2.35 -13.32
CA MET A 74 8.76 -2.28 -14.76
C MET A 74 10.27 -2.23 -15.00
N SER A 75 11.03 -1.79 -13.99
CA SER A 75 12.49 -1.82 -14.02
C SER A 75 13.09 -2.17 -12.66
N LEU A 76 14.20 -2.90 -12.69
CA LEU A 76 15.07 -3.19 -11.56
C LEU A 76 16.41 -2.48 -11.77
N ASN A 77 16.80 -1.61 -10.84
CA ASN A 77 18.06 -0.87 -10.91
C ASN A 77 19.08 -1.41 -9.90
N VAL A 78 20.28 -1.76 -10.38
CA VAL A 78 21.41 -2.21 -9.57
C VAL A 78 22.67 -1.49 -10.05
N GLY A 79 23.08 -0.44 -9.32
CA GLY A 79 24.22 0.40 -9.72
C GLY A 79 23.95 1.10 -11.05
N ASP A 80 24.79 0.83 -12.05
CA ASP A 80 24.68 1.34 -13.41
C ASP A 80 23.84 0.45 -14.34
N LEU A 81 23.29 -0.65 -13.83
CA LEU A 81 22.49 -1.61 -14.58
C LEU A 81 20.98 -1.38 -14.33
N THR A 82 20.21 -1.24 -15.40
CA THR A 82 18.75 -1.18 -15.41
C THR A 82 18.22 -2.38 -16.17
N LEU A 83 17.48 -3.27 -15.51
CA LEU A 83 16.77 -4.38 -16.13
C LEU A 83 15.31 -3.98 -16.32
N ASP A 84 14.86 -3.90 -17.57
CA ASP A 84 13.45 -3.79 -17.93
C ASP A 84 12.81 -5.17 -17.78
N LEU A 85 11.88 -5.28 -16.83
CA LEU A 85 11.27 -6.56 -16.43
C LEU A 85 10.11 -6.98 -17.34
N ASP A 86 9.61 -6.08 -18.19
CA ASP A 86 8.59 -6.40 -19.19
C ASP A 86 9.24 -7.01 -20.44
N THR A 87 10.31 -6.38 -20.94
CA THR A 87 11.02 -6.80 -22.16
C THR A 87 12.16 -7.78 -21.89
N HIS A 88 12.52 -7.99 -20.62
CA HIS A 88 13.68 -8.77 -20.19
C HIS A 88 15.02 -8.24 -20.74
N ASN A 89 15.09 -6.95 -21.09
CA ASN A 89 16.30 -6.30 -21.58
C ASN A 89 17.05 -5.61 -20.43
N ALA A 90 18.38 -5.72 -20.43
CA ALA A 90 19.23 -5.01 -19.49
C ALA A 90 20.05 -3.92 -20.20
N TYR A 91 20.03 -2.72 -19.64
CA TYR A 91 20.78 -1.56 -20.09
C TYR A 91 21.84 -1.21 -19.05
N ARG A 92 23.03 -0.82 -19.51
CA ARG A 92 24.08 -0.26 -18.64
C ARG A 92 24.24 1.21 -18.98
N SER A 93 24.32 2.09 -17.98
CA SER A 93 24.43 3.54 -18.17
C SER A 93 25.77 4.00 -18.79
N ALA A 94 26.61 3.08 -19.23
CA ALA A 94 27.89 3.33 -19.88
C ALA A 94 28.05 2.51 -21.17
N GLN A 95 27.42 2.97 -22.26
CA GLN A 95 27.95 2.81 -23.61
C GLN A 95 27.27 3.81 -24.55
N ARG A 96 28.01 4.88 -24.86
CA ARG A 96 27.79 5.78 -26.00
C ARG A 96 29.04 5.74 -26.86
#